data_AF-A0A179GTP0-F1
#
_entry.id   AF-A0A179GTP0-F1
#
_cell.length_a   1.000
_cell.length_b   1.000
_cell.length_c   1.000
_cell.angle_alpha   90.00
_cell.angle_beta   90.00
_cell.angle_gamma   90.00
#
_symmetry.space_group_name_H-M   'P 1'
#
loop_
_entity.id
_entity.type
_entity.pdbx_description
1 polymer ?
#
loop_
_entity_poly.entity_id
_entity_poly.type
_entity_poly.pdbx_seq_one_letter_code
_entity_poly.pdbx_strand_id
1 'polypeptide(L)'
;MATQIVDGFSLTNRWLLYTSVMLAPAQFISGISSNCPSNIGFLAYNWYTQISWYQAVRAKELHALSLLPVHFNTLYVFSYLGGLSSGNYFMAAILGVGTAGVLILNCVSAWTSWAICQDEGFGVYQFFFFGWRTLSPGWHKFILLWQVSDSIMCVIAVIASIFIAITMVAVDEDDDLAEKATFGGLMSVSMARYPAIFLGAILMLIISWPLILWTELIVQRNHIESGTDMIAVYLFIAQVGAMLVPNLGCFKGRR
;
A
#
# COMPACT_ATOMS: atom_id res chain seq x y z
N MET A 1 29.96 2.98 -9.21
CA MET A 1 29.27 3.80 -10.23
C MET A 1 27.81 3.82 -9.82
N ALA A 2 27.19 5.00 -9.74
CA ALA A 2 25.77 5.11 -9.41
C ALA A 2 24.92 4.55 -10.54
N THR A 3 23.89 3.79 -10.20
CA THR A 3 22.92 3.25 -11.15
C THR A 3 21.74 4.21 -11.17
N GLN A 4 21.65 5.03 -12.20
CA GLN A 4 20.53 5.93 -12.39
C GLN A 4 19.30 5.14 -12.84
N ILE A 5 18.18 5.36 -12.18
CA ILE A 5 16.87 4.80 -12.55
C ILE A 5 15.84 5.92 -12.71
N VAL A 6 14.63 5.56 -13.12
CA VAL A 6 13.47 6.47 -13.21
C VAL A 6 13.21 7.19 -11.89
N ASP A 7 12.61 8.38 -11.96
CA ASP A 7 12.18 9.15 -10.79
C ASP A 7 11.13 8.41 -9.96
N GLY A 8 11.01 8.78 -8.68
CA GLY A 8 10.02 8.19 -7.76
C GLY A 8 10.58 7.15 -6.80
N PHE A 9 11.90 6.94 -6.82
CA PHE A 9 12.62 6.05 -5.90
C PHE A 9 13.62 6.81 -5.02
N SER A 10 13.58 8.14 -5.02
CA SER A 10 14.38 8.96 -4.12
C SER A 10 14.10 8.61 -2.66
N LEU A 11 14.99 9.02 -1.74
CA LEU A 11 14.77 8.84 -0.31
C LEU A 11 13.41 9.39 0.13
N THR A 12 13.03 10.55 -0.39
CA THR A 12 11.72 11.17 -0.11
C THR A 12 10.58 10.26 -0.54
N ASN A 13 10.56 9.78 -1.79
CA ASN A 13 9.45 8.95 -2.27
C ASN A 13 9.36 7.63 -1.50
N ARG A 14 10.49 7.00 -1.16
CA ARG A 14 10.49 5.78 -0.33
C ARG A 14 9.89 6.04 1.05
N TRP A 15 10.25 7.15 1.68
CA TRP A 15 9.67 7.55 2.98
C TRP A 15 8.17 7.79 2.90
N LEU A 16 7.67 8.45 1.85
CA LEU A 16 6.23 8.63 1.65
C LEU A 16 5.51 7.29 1.55
N LEU A 17 6.10 6.36 0.79
CA LEU A 17 5.56 5.03 0.59
C LEU A 17 5.57 4.19 1.88
N TYR A 18 6.63 4.25 2.71
CA TYR A 18 6.63 3.62 4.04
C TYR A 18 5.59 4.25 4.97
N THR A 19 5.52 5.58 4.97
CA THR A 19 4.57 6.33 5.82
C THR A 19 3.13 6.01 5.42
N SER A 20 2.84 5.89 4.13
CA SER A 20 1.50 5.52 3.64
C SER A 20 1.04 4.17 4.19
N VAL A 21 1.93 3.17 4.24
CA VAL A 21 1.63 1.86 4.83
C VAL A 21 1.35 1.98 6.33
N MET A 22 2.16 2.78 7.04
CA MET A 22 1.97 3.00 8.48
C MET A 22 0.68 3.76 8.81
N LEU A 23 0.22 4.64 7.91
CA LEU A 23 -1.01 5.42 8.07
C LEU A 23 -2.27 4.65 7.63
N ALA A 24 -2.15 3.47 7.03
CA ALA A 24 -3.29 2.70 6.54
C ALA A 24 -4.37 2.41 7.61
N PRO A 25 -4.03 2.09 8.89
CA PRO A 25 -5.03 1.94 9.95
C PRO A 25 -5.75 3.25 10.28
N ALA A 26 -5.03 4.38 10.24
CA ALA A 26 -5.61 5.70 10.46
C ALA A 26 -6.59 6.07 9.35
N GLN A 27 -6.23 5.74 8.11
CA GLN A 27 -7.11 5.89 6.96
C GLN A 27 -8.37 5.04 7.12
N PHE A 28 -8.20 3.79 7.54
CA PHE A 28 -9.32 2.87 7.71
C PHE A 28 -10.30 3.37 8.78
N ILE A 29 -9.80 3.78 9.94
CA ILE A 29 -10.64 4.28 11.03
C ILE A 29 -11.33 5.60 10.63
N SER A 30 -10.63 6.50 9.94
CA SER A 30 -11.21 7.80 9.56
C SER A 30 -12.32 7.72 8.49
N GLY A 31 -12.36 6.64 7.71
CA GLY A 31 -13.42 6.41 6.72
C GLY A 31 -14.68 5.75 7.28
N ILE A 32 -14.65 5.12 8.46
CA ILE A 32 -15.85 4.49 9.06
C ILE A 32 -16.90 5.59 9.29
N SER A 33 -18.14 5.35 8.86
CA SER A 33 -19.27 6.28 8.94
C SER A 33 -19.04 7.67 8.33
N SER A 34 -17.95 7.87 7.58
CA SER A 34 -17.63 9.13 6.93
C SER A 34 -18.21 9.18 5.52
N ASN A 35 -19.08 10.18 5.28
CA ASN A 35 -19.61 10.48 3.95
C ASN A 35 -18.72 11.42 3.14
N CYS A 36 -17.55 11.75 3.68
CA CYS A 36 -16.58 12.58 2.99
C CYS A 36 -15.70 11.72 2.08
N PRO A 37 -15.25 12.26 0.93
CA PRO A 37 -14.37 11.57 -0.01
C PRO A 37 -12.91 11.45 0.50
N SER A 38 -12.69 11.39 1.81
CA SER A 38 -11.35 11.41 2.43
C SER A 38 -10.45 10.26 1.94
N ASN A 39 -11.04 9.12 1.60
CA ASN A 39 -10.33 7.93 1.11
C ASN A 39 -10.02 7.97 -0.40
N ILE A 40 -10.60 8.90 -1.18
CA ILE A 40 -10.30 9.03 -2.61
C ILE A 40 -8.85 9.47 -2.83
N GLY A 41 -8.34 10.40 -2.01
CA GLY A 41 -6.95 10.85 -2.12
C GLY A 41 -5.95 9.71 -1.91
N PHE A 42 -6.23 8.84 -0.94
CA PHE A 42 -5.47 7.63 -0.68
C PHE A 42 -5.52 6.64 -1.86
N LEU A 43 -6.71 6.41 -2.41
CA LEU A 43 -6.88 5.58 -3.60
C LEU A 43 -6.11 6.15 -4.82
N ALA A 44 -6.16 7.47 -5.02
CA ALA A 44 -5.47 8.14 -6.11
C ALA A 44 -3.94 8.05 -5.98
N TYR A 45 -3.39 8.24 -4.78
CA TYR A 45 -1.96 8.04 -4.50
C TYR A 45 -1.52 6.60 -4.81
N ASN A 46 -2.29 5.60 -4.37
CA ASN A 46 -1.99 4.20 -4.62
C ASN A 46 -2.05 3.84 -6.11
N TRP A 47 -3.05 4.36 -6.84
CA TRP A 47 -3.11 4.18 -8.30
C TRP A 47 -1.94 4.83 -9.01
N TYR A 48 -1.63 6.09 -8.68
CA TYR A 48 -0.53 6.82 -9.30
C TYR A 48 0.78 6.07 -9.10
N THR A 49 1.12 5.73 -7.87
CA THR A 49 2.35 4.98 -7.57
C THR A 49 2.36 3.64 -8.30
N GLN A 50 1.27 2.88 -8.32
CA GLN A 50 1.25 1.59 -9.02
C GLN A 50 1.35 1.69 -10.54
N ILE A 51 0.77 2.73 -11.14
CA ILE A 51 0.92 3.00 -12.58
C ILE A 51 2.36 3.37 -12.89
N SER A 52 2.98 4.27 -12.11
CA SER A 52 4.39 4.66 -12.30
C SER A 52 5.32 3.45 -12.19
N TRP A 53 5.08 2.57 -11.22
CA TRP A 53 5.82 1.32 -11.08
C TRP A 53 5.62 0.38 -12.28
N TYR A 54 4.39 0.19 -12.73
CA TYR A 54 4.10 -0.64 -13.89
C TYR A 54 4.81 -0.12 -15.15
N GLN A 55 4.78 1.19 -15.37
CA GLN A 55 5.45 1.83 -16.50
C GLN A 55 6.98 1.64 -16.42
N ALA A 56 7.57 1.83 -15.24
CA ALA A 56 8.99 1.62 -15.02
C ALA A 56 9.42 0.15 -15.24
N VAL A 57 8.60 -0.81 -14.79
CA VAL A 57 8.80 -2.24 -15.09
C VAL A 57 8.78 -2.47 -16.61
N ARG A 58 7.75 -1.96 -17.29
CA ARG A 58 7.57 -2.13 -18.74
C ARG A 58 8.71 -1.53 -19.55
N ALA A 59 9.27 -0.42 -19.08
CA ALA A 59 10.42 0.25 -19.68
C ALA A 59 11.76 -0.39 -19.28
N LYS A 60 11.77 -1.37 -18.36
CA LYS A 60 12.97 -2.01 -17.79
C LYS A 60 13.92 -1.03 -17.08
N GLU A 61 13.37 0.01 -16.47
CA GLU A 61 14.14 1.10 -15.85
C GLU A 61 14.38 0.90 -14.34
N LEU A 62 14.04 -0.27 -13.79
CA LEU A 62 14.10 -0.54 -12.35
C LEU A 62 15.42 -1.15 -11.88
N HIS A 63 16.23 -1.70 -12.78
CA HIS A 63 17.44 -2.44 -12.42
C HIS A 63 17.14 -3.49 -11.32
N ALA A 64 17.99 -3.61 -10.30
CA ALA A 64 17.81 -4.49 -9.15
C ALA A 64 16.51 -4.26 -8.37
N LEU A 65 15.85 -3.09 -8.47
CA LEU A 65 14.54 -2.88 -7.85
C LEU A 65 13.45 -3.77 -8.44
N SER A 66 13.67 -4.37 -9.62
CA SER A 66 12.80 -5.40 -10.20
C SER A 66 12.61 -6.65 -9.31
N LEU A 67 13.40 -6.79 -8.25
CA LEU A 67 13.29 -7.85 -7.24
C LEU A 67 12.36 -7.48 -6.07
N LEU A 68 11.97 -6.20 -5.94
CA LEU A 68 11.08 -5.74 -4.87
C LEU A 68 9.57 -5.95 -5.11
N PRO A 69 9.02 -5.93 -6.34
CA PRO A 69 7.58 -6.06 -6.60
C PRO A 69 6.87 -7.22 -5.86
N VAL A 70 7.53 -8.37 -5.73
CA VAL A 70 6.98 -9.51 -4.97
C VAL A 70 6.74 -9.15 -3.49
N HIS A 71 7.67 -8.44 -2.87
CA HIS A 71 7.54 -7.98 -1.49
C HIS A 71 6.43 -6.94 -1.32
N PHE A 72 6.23 -6.07 -2.32
CA PHE A 72 5.12 -5.12 -2.32
C PHE A 72 3.76 -5.79 -2.46
N ASN A 73 3.63 -6.86 -3.24
CA ASN A 73 2.40 -7.64 -3.27
C ASN A 73 2.04 -8.20 -1.89
N THR A 74 3.02 -8.78 -1.19
CA THR A 74 2.80 -9.35 0.14
C THR A 74 2.35 -8.31 1.16
N LEU A 75 2.92 -7.10 1.13
CA LEU A 75 2.77 -6.14 2.24
C LEU A 75 1.88 -4.93 1.93
N TYR A 76 1.71 -4.55 0.67
CA TYR A 76 0.86 -3.40 0.32
C TYR A 76 -0.62 -3.72 0.26
N VAL A 77 -0.99 -5.00 0.30
CA VAL A 77 -2.37 -5.39 0.54
C VAL A 77 -2.95 -4.67 1.77
N PHE A 78 -2.19 -4.54 2.86
CA PHE A 78 -2.64 -3.82 4.06
C PHE A 78 -2.83 -2.33 3.81
N SER A 79 -1.92 -1.71 3.06
CA SER A 79 -2.05 -0.31 2.65
C SER A 79 -3.33 -0.12 1.86
N TYR A 80 -3.55 -0.94 0.81
CA TYR A 80 -4.71 -0.81 -0.08
C TYR A 80 -6.04 -1.07 0.62
N LEU A 81 -6.10 -2.06 1.51
CA LEU A 81 -7.30 -2.32 2.30
C LEU A 81 -7.60 -1.19 3.29
N GLY A 82 -6.59 -0.45 3.75
CA GLY A 82 -6.77 0.69 4.64
C GLY A 82 -7.63 1.82 4.08
N GLY A 83 -7.69 1.97 2.75
CA GLY A 83 -8.48 3.01 2.08
C GLY A 83 -9.94 2.63 1.77
N LEU A 84 -10.45 1.50 2.27
CA LEU A 84 -11.75 0.97 1.84
C LEU A 84 -12.97 1.50 2.58
N SER A 85 -12.79 1.99 3.81
CA SER A 85 -13.90 2.38 4.67
C SER A 85 -14.63 3.61 4.13
N SER A 86 -15.95 3.62 4.22
CA SER A 86 -16.78 4.78 3.88
C SER A 86 -18.16 4.64 4.54
N GLY A 87 -18.87 5.75 4.71
CA GLY A 87 -20.23 5.79 5.27
C GLY A 87 -21.35 5.62 4.25
N ASN A 88 -21.06 5.40 2.96
CA ASN A 88 -22.11 5.22 1.93
C ASN A 88 -21.71 4.23 0.83
N TYR A 89 -22.72 3.56 0.27
CA TYR A 89 -22.56 2.51 -0.75
C TYR A 89 -21.90 2.99 -2.04
N PHE A 90 -22.17 4.22 -2.48
CA PHE A 90 -21.55 4.77 -3.69
C PHE A 90 -20.02 4.88 -3.51
N MET A 91 -19.58 5.37 -2.36
CA MET A 91 -18.16 5.45 -2.06
C MET A 91 -17.53 4.11 -1.80
N ALA A 92 -18.22 3.21 -1.10
CA ALA A 92 -17.75 1.84 -0.94
C ALA A 92 -17.56 1.12 -2.28
N ALA A 93 -18.44 1.34 -3.26
CA ALA A 93 -18.27 0.77 -4.60
C ALA A 93 -17.01 1.32 -5.30
N ILE A 94 -16.80 2.63 -5.28
CA ILE A 94 -15.62 3.26 -5.89
C ILE A 94 -14.33 2.80 -5.20
N LEU A 95 -14.30 2.82 -3.87
CA LEU A 95 -13.12 2.42 -3.08
C LEU A 95 -12.87 0.92 -3.20
N GLY A 96 -13.90 0.08 -3.11
CA GLY A 96 -13.80 -1.37 -3.23
C GLY A 96 -13.28 -1.83 -4.59
N VAL A 97 -13.88 -1.31 -5.68
CA VAL A 97 -13.45 -1.63 -7.05
C VAL A 97 -12.10 -0.99 -7.37
N GLY A 98 -11.89 0.25 -6.94
CA GLY A 98 -10.62 0.95 -7.12
C GLY A 98 -9.46 0.20 -6.46
N THR A 99 -9.61 -0.19 -5.21
CA THR A 99 -8.62 -0.99 -4.45
C THR A 99 -8.39 -2.35 -5.10
N ALA A 100 -9.44 -3.04 -5.57
CA ALA A 100 -9.29 -4.28 -6.31
C ALA A 100 -8.44 -4.09 -7.58
N GLY A 101 -8.65 -3.00 -8.31
CA GLY A 101 -7.84 -2.66 -9.49
C GLY A 101 -6.37 -2.40 -9.14
N VAL A 102 -6.07 -1.68 -8.05
CA VAL A 102 -4.69 -1.46 -7.57
C VAL A 102 -4.02 -2.79 -7.19
N LEU A 103 -4.73 -3.68 -6.50
CA LEU A 103 -4.23 -5.01 -6.13
C LEU A 103 -3.86 -5.83 -7.37
N ILE A 104 -4.76 -5.86 -8.36
CA ILE A 104 -4.53 -6.55 -9.63
C ILE A 104 -3.33 -5.93 -10.36
N LEU A 105 -3.24 -4.60 -10.44
CA LEU A 105 -2.14 -3.92 -11.11
C LEU A 105 -0.80 -4.23 -10.43
N ASN A 106 -0.73 -4.23 -9.10
CA ASN A 106 0.47 -4.60 -8.35
C ASN A 106 0.90 -6.05 -8.66
N CYS A 107 -0.07 -6.97 -8.74
CA CYS A 107 0.19 -8.37 -9.10
C CYS A 107 0.72 -8.48 -10.53
N VAL A 108 0.10 -7.77 -11.49
CA VAL A 108 0.53 -7.71 -12.88
C VAL A 108 1.92 -7.09 -13.02
N SER A 109 2.21 -6.01 -12.29
CA SER A 109 3.53 -5.37 -12.26
C SER A 109 4.62 -6.33 -11.81
N ALA A 110 4.36 -7.11 -10.76
CA ALA A 110 5.34 -8.07 -10.27
C ALA A 110 5.57 -9.25 -11.22
N TRP A 111 4.51 -9.78 -11.83
CA TRP A 111 4.63 -10.79 -12.90
C TRP A 111 5.41 -10.26 -14.11
N THR A 112 5.13 -9.02 -14.51
CA THR A 112 5.84 -8.37 -15.61
C THR A 112 7.30 -8.19 -15.25
N SER A 113 7.60 -7.72 -14.04
CA SER A 113 8.97 -7.52 -13.55
C SER A 113 9.75 -8.83 -13.51
N TRP A 114 9.13 -9.90 -13.01
CA TRP A 114 9.70 -11.23 -13.04
C TRP A 114 10.01 -11.66 -14.48
N ALA A 115 9.05 -11.54 -15.39
CA ALA A 115 9.19 -12.05 -16.75
C ALA A 115 10.19 -11.30 -17.64
N ILE A 116 10.36 -9.98 -17.46
CA ILE A 116 11.14 -9.17 -18.42
C ILE A 116 12.33 -8.41 -17.83
N CYS A 117 12.39 -8.19 -16.51
CA CYS A 117 13.45 -7.40 -15.89
C CYS A 117 14.47 -8.26 -15.14
N GLN A 118 14.06 -9.38 -14.54
CA GLN A 118 14.93 -10.15 -13.64
C GLN A 118 16.01 -10.96 -14.38
N ASP A 119 15.72 -11.47 -15.57
CA ASP A 119 16.68 -12.28 -16.34
C ASP A 119 17.96 -11.51 -16.71
N GLU A 120 17.82 -10.20 -16.96
CA GLU A 120 18.95 -9.29 -17.22
C GLU A 120 19.87 -9.12 -16.00
N GLY A 121 19.36 -9.43 -14.81
CA GLY A 121 20.06 -9.30 -13.54
C GLY A 121 20.86 -10.51 -13.10
N PHE A 122 20.90 -11.61 -13.87
CA PHE A 122 21.58 -12.83 -13.45
C PHE A 122 23.09 -12.62 -13.27
N GLY A 123 23.59 -12.94 -12.09
CA GLY A 123 24.98 -12.71 -11.70
C GLY A 123 25.32 -11.26 -11.35
N VAL A 124 24.38 -10.32 -11.54
CA VAL A 124 24.61 -8.87 -11.39
C VAL A 124 23.80 -8.29 -10.23
N TYR A 125 22.49 -8.53 -10.21
CA TYR A 125 21.59 -7.92 -9.22
C TYR A 125 21.84 -8.53 -7.85
N GLN A 126 22.16 -7.67 -6.89
CA GLN A 126 22.36 -8.07 -5.51
C GLN A 126 21.13 -7.69 -4.69
N PHE A 127 20.67 -8.61 -3.85
CA PHE A 127 19.54 -8.39 -2.96
C PHE A 127 19.78 -9.05 -1.60
N PHE A 128 19.02 -8.63 -0.61
CA PHE A 128 19.11 -9.16 0.74
C PHE A 128 17.96 -10.13 1.01
N PHE A 129 18.26 -11.38 1.31
CA PHE A 129 17.28 -12.35 1.77
C PHE A 129 17.96 -13.29 2.78
N PHE A 130 17.87 -12.91 4.07
CA PHE A 130 18.64 -13.53 5.16
C PHE A 130 20.15 -13.59 4.85
N GLY A 131 20.70 -12.48 4.38
CA GLY A 131 22.06 -12.35 3.90
C GLY A 131 22.11 -11.87 2.44
N TRP A 132 23.29 -11.41 2.03
CA TRP A 132 23.51 -10.97 0.65
C TRP A 132 23.47 -12.14 -0.32
N ARG A 133 22.70 -11.97 -1.38
CA ARG A 133 22.54 -12.92 -2.48
C ARG A 133 22.71 -12.18 -3.79
N THR A 134 23.19 -12.92 -4.79
CA THR A 134 23.20 -12.49 -6.17
C THR A 134 22.10 -13.25 -6.90
N LEU A 135 21.34 -12.55 -7.72
CA LEU A 135 20.27 -13.15 -8.50
C LEU A 135 20.86 -14.23 -9.41
N SER A 136 20.32 -15.44 -9.28
CA SER A 136 20.69 -16.61 -10.06
C SER A 136 19.41 -17.26 -10.60
N PRO A 137 19.51 -18.17 -11.58
CA PRO A 137 18.35 -18.91 -12.06
C PRO A 137 17.59 -19.65 -10.94
N GLY A 138 18.30 -20.07 -9.88
CA GLY A 138 17.68 -20.68 -8.70
C GLY A 138 16.84 -19.68 -7.90
N TRP A 139 17.39 -18.48 -7.64
CA TRP A 139 16.65 -17.41 -6.95
C TRP A 139 15.48 -16.89 -7.77
N HIS A 140 15.63 -16.80 -9.09
CA HIS A 140 14.55 -16.42 -9.98
C HIS A 140 13.37 -17.41 -9.93
N LYS A 141 13.64 -18.72 -9.84
CA LYS A 141 12.61 -19.74 -9.58
C LYS A 141 12.00 -19.65 -8.18
N PHE A 142 12.78 -19.28 -7.16
CA PHE A 142 12.24 -19.05 -5.83
C PHE A 142 11.25 -17.87 -5.84
N ILE A 143 11.61 -16.76 -6.50
CA ILE A 143 10.73 -15.59 -6.66
C ILE A 143 9.47 -15.96 -7.45
N LEU A 144 9.57 -16.84 -8.46
CA LEU A 144 8.40 -17.38 -9.15
C LEU A 144 7.41 -18.06 -8.19
N LEU A 145 7.90 -18.94 -7.31
CA LEU A 145 7.05 -19.61 -6.33
C LEU A 145 6.38 -18.63 -5.36
N TRP A 146 7.12 -17.62 -4.92
CA TRP A 146 6.57 -16.54 -4.11
C TRP A 146 5.47 -15.79 -4.88
N GLN A 147 5.74 -15.41 -6.13
CA GLN A 147 4.78 -14.67 -6.97
C GLN A 147 3.48 -15.46 -7.22
N VAL A 148 3.55 -16.79 -7.30
CA VAL A 148 2.35 -17.65 -7.35
C VAL A 148 1.55 -17.53 -6.04
N SER A 149 2.21 -17.57 -4.88
CA SER A 149 1.56 -17.35 -3.58
C SER A 149 0.93 -15.97 -3.49
N ASP A 150 1.61 -14.92 -3.95
CA ASP A 150 1.08 -13.56 -3.98
C ASP A 150 -0.12 -13.43 -4.91
N SER A 151 -0.18 -14.20 -6.00
CA SER A 151 -1.33 -14.22 -6.91
C SER A 151 -2.58 -14.78 -6.20
N ILE A 152 -2.42 -15.85 -5.42
CA ILE A 152 -3.50 -16.41 -4.60
C ILE A 152 -3.95 -15.39 -3.54
N MET A 153 -3.00 -14.75 -2.87
CA MET A 153 -3.30 -13.71 -1.88
C MET A 153 -4.00 -12.50 -2.52
N CYS A 154 -3.61 -12.10 -3.73
CA CYS A 154 -4.27 -11.05 -4.49
C CYS A 154 -5.74 -11.39 -4.77
N VAL A 155 -6.04 -12.62 -5.18
CA VAL A 155 -7.43 -13.05 -5.40
C VAL A 155 -8.25 -12.97 -4.11
N ILE A 156 -7.70 -13.45 -2.99
CA ILE A 156 -8.34 -13.36 -1.67
C ILE A 156 -8.55 -11.89 -1.30
N ALA A 157 -7.56 -11.03 -1.51
CA ALA A 157 -7.62 -9.62 -1.19
C ALA A 157 -8.64 -8.84 -2.03
N VAL A 158 -8.82 -9.19 -3.31
CA VAL A 158 -9.86 -8.63 -4.18
C VAL A 158 -11.27 -8.99 -3.68
N ILE A 159 -11.47 -10.24 -3.27
CA ILE A 159 -12.75 -10.67 -2.68
C ILE A 159 -12.97 -9.93 -1.35
N ALA A 160 -11.94 -9.88 -0.51
CA ALA A 160 -11.98 -9.19 0.77
C ALA A 160 -12.23 -7.69 0.60
N SER A 161 -11.68 -7.02 -0.42
CA SER A 161 -11.85 -5.59 -0.61
C SER A 161 -13.30 -5.21 -0.90
N ILE A 162 -14.00 -6.02 -1.70
CA ILE A 162 -15.42 -5.84 -1.99
C ILE A 162 -16.26 -6.11 -0.74
N PHE A 163 -15.98 -7.21 -0.04
CA PHE A 163 -16.74 -7.58 1.17
C PHE A 163 -16.55 -6.55 2.30
N ILE A 164 -15.32 -6.13 2.57
CA ILE A 164 -14.99 -5.12 3.58
C ILE A 164 -15.65 -3.79 3.23
N ALA A 165 -15.60 -3.35 1.96
CA ALA A 165 -16.23 -2.10 1.55
C ALA A 165 -17.74 -2.10 1.83
N ILE A 166 -18.46 -3.18 1.50
CA ILE A 166 -19.91 -3.28 1.72
C ILE A 166 -20.23 -3.34 3.23
N THR A 167 -19.52 -4.19 3.96
CA THR A 167 -19.78 -4.39 5.40
C THR A 167 -19.48 -3.14 6.22
N MET A 168 -18.45 -2.37 5.87
CA MET A 168 -18.10 -1.13 6.59
C MET A 168 -19.12 -0.01 6.41
N VAL A 169 -19.93 -0.02 5.35
CA VAL A 169 -21.05 0.95 5.20
C VAL A 169 -22.17 0.65 6.21
N ALA A 170 -22.34 -0.61 6.58
CA ALA A 170 -23.40 -1.04 7.49
C ALA A 170 -23.02 -0.86 8.97
N VAL A 171 -21.75 -0.57 9.28
CA VAL A 171 -21.29 -0.31 10.65
C VAL A 171 -21.71 1.10 11.04
N ASP A 172 -22.64 1.23 11.99
CA ASP A 172 -22.94 2.53 12.58
C ASP A 172 -22.01 2.80 13.78
N GLU A 173 -21.42 3.99 13.83
CA GLU A 173 -20.38 4.32 14.83
C GLU A 173 -20.94 4.42 16.23
N ASP A 174 -22.23 4.76 16.35
CA ASP A 174 -22.91 5.00 17.61
C ASP A 174 -23.53 3.71 18.20
N ASP A 175 -23.94 2.74 17.36
CA ASP A 175 -24.62 1.51 17.80
C ASP A 175 -23.70 0.26 17.79
N ASP A 176 -22.92 0.01 16.72
CA ASP A 176 -22.19 -1.26 16.55
C ASP A 176 -20.79 -1.29 17.19
N LEU A 177 -20.11 -0.13 17.20
CA LEU A 177 -18.78 -0.01 17.82
C LEU A 177 -18.86 0.15 19.34
N ALA A 178 -19.99 0.67 19.86
CA ALA A 178 -20.27 0.70 21.29
C ALA A 178 -20.50 -0.71 21.88
N GLU A 179 -21.07 -1.63 21.09
CA GLU A 179 -21.30 -3.02 21.50
C GLU A 179 -20.01 -3.88 21.42
N LYS A 180 -19.10 -3.59 20.47
CA LYS A 180 -17.88 -4.39 20.23
C LYS A 180 -16.58 -3.82 20.79
N ALA A 181 -16.52 -2.54 21.16
CA ALA A 181 -15.34 -1.94 21.72
C ALA A 181 -15.52 -1.63 23.21
N THR A 182 -14.97 -2.48 24.07
CA THR A 182 -14.08 -1.99 25.12
C THR A 182 -13.33 -3.10 25.84
N PHE A 183 -12.07 -2.79 26.13
CA PHE A 183 -11.39 -3.14 27.37
C PHE A 183 -12.24 -2.65 28.57
N GLY A 184 -13.32 -3.36 28.90
CA GLY A 184 -14.11 -3.17 30.14
C GLY A 184 -14.79 -1.80 30.35
N GLY A 185 -15.43 -1.22 29.33
CA GLY A 185 -16.30 -0.04 29.49
C GLY A 185 -15.63 1.31 29.84
N LEU A 186 -14.29 1.41 29.74
CA LEU A 186 -13.56 2.57 30.30
C LEU A 186 -13.38 3.78 29.36
N MET A 187 -13.73 3.67 28.06
CA MET A 187 -13.43 4.72 27.08
C MET A 187 -14.49 4.76 25.95
N SER A 188 -14.95 5.96 25.57
CA SER A 188 -15.87 6.11 24.44
C SER A 188 -15.18 5.74 23.11
N VAL A 189 -15.93 5.20 22.16
CA VAL A 189 -15.42 4.78 20.83
C VAL A 189 -14.63 5.90 20.15
N SER A 190 -15.11 7.15 20.25
CA SER A 190 -14.43 8.33 19.72
C SER A 190 -13.03 8.56 20.35
N MET A 191 -12.89 8.33 21.66
CA MET A 191 -11.61 8.44 22.37
C MET A 191 -10.70 7.23 22.13
N ALA A 192 -11.25 6.05 21.86
CA ALA A 192 -10.48 4.83 21.55
C ALA A 192 -9.84 4.85 20.15
N ARG A 193 -10.30 5.72 19.22
CA ARG A 193 -9.73 5.88 17.88
C ARG A 193 -8.28 6.36 17.91
N TYR A 194 -7.97 7.37 18.70
CA TYR A 194 -6.63 7.95 18.76
C TYR A 194 -5.54 6.95 19.20
N PRO A 195 -5.72 6.17 20.30
CA PRO A 195 -4.76 5.13 20.66
C PRO A 195 -4.76 3.98 19.64
N ALA A 196 -5.90 3.62 19.03
CA ALA A 196 -5.94 2.59 17.98
C ALA A 196 -5.16 2.99 16.73
N ILE A 197 -5.20 4.27 16.33
CA ILE A 197 -4.40 4.82 15.23
C ILE A 197 -2.90 4.68 15.53
N PHE A 198 -2.48 5.09 16.73
CA PHE A 198 -1.08 5.04 17.14
C PHE A 198 -0.56 3.60 17.25
N LEU A 199 -1.30 2.71 17.92
CA LEU A 199 -0.97 1.30 18.03
C LEU A 199 -1.01 0.59 16.67
N GLY A 200 -1.97 0.94 15.82
CA GLY A 200 -2.05 0.46 14.45
C GLY A 200 -0.81 0.83 13.64
N ALA A 201 -0.34 2.06 13.73
CA ALA A 201 0.88 2.50 13.05
C ALA A 201 2.14 1.74 13.54
N ILE A 202 2.25 1.48 14.84
CA ILE A 202 3.34 0.66 15.41
C ILE A 202 3.27 -0.77 14.88
N LEU A 203 2.09 -1.38 14.88
CA LEU A 203 1.90 -2.73 14.36
C LEU A 203 2.24 -2.79 12.88
N MET A 204 1.79 -1.80 12.09
CA MET A 204 2.11 -1.71 10.67
C MET A 204 3.61 -1.59 10.44
N LEU A 205 4.34 -0.82 11.26
CA LEU A 205 5.80 -0.77 11.19
C LEU A 205 6.44 -2.13 11.47
N ILE A 206 5.96 -2.89 12.46
CA ILE A 206 6.45 -4.24 12.78
C ILE A 206 6.09 -5.26 11.68
N ILE A 207 5.04 -5.03 10.91
CA ILE A 207 4.69 -5.89 9.77
C ILE A 207 5.51 -5.48 8.53
N SER A 208 5.71 -4.18 8.30
CA SER A 208 6.35 -3.64 7.09
C SER A 208 7.86 -3.45 7.21
N TRP A 209 8.47 -3.60 8.40
CA TRP A 209 9.92 -3.43 8.55
C TRP A 209 10.76 -4.31 7.62
N PRO A 210 10.38 -5.57 7.28
CA PRO A 210 11.19 -6.38 6.36
C PRO A 210 11.24 -5.73 4.99
N LEU A 211 10.14 -5.12 4.53
CA LEU A 211 10.09 -4.39 3.27
C LEU A 211 10.97 -3.16 3.26
N ILE A 212 10.93 -2.38 4.34
CA ILE A 212 11.77 -1.19 4.51
C ILE A 212 13.24 -1.63 4.44
N LEU A 213 13.59 -2.68 5.19
CA LEU A 213 14.94 -3.24 5.18
C LEU A 213 15.36 -3.70 3.77
N TRP A 214 14.55 -4.53 3.10
CA TRP A 214 14.85 -5.04 1.76
C TRP A 214 15.03 -3.92 0.74
N THR A 215 14.16 -2.91 0.81
CA THR A 215 14.18 -1.76 -0.10
C THR A 215 15.41 -0.87 0.13
N GLU A 216 15.72 -0.52 1.38
CA GLU A 216 16.90 0.32 1.66
C GLU A 216 18.20 -0.43 1.36
N LEU A 217 18.29 -1.72 1.70
CA LEU A 217 19.47 -2.52 1.43
C LEU A 217 19.72 -2.70 -0.07
N ILE A 218 18.68 -2.93 -0.87
CA ILE A 218 18.85 -3.09 -2.32
C ILE A 218 19.27 -1.78 -2.98
N VAL A 219 18.69 -0.65 -2.54
CA VAL A 219 19.04 0.69 -3.04
C VAL A 219 20.50 1.00 -2.72
N GLN A 220 20.91 0.83 -1.46
CA GLN A 220 22.27 1.13 -1.02
C GLN A 220 23.29 0.21 -1.69
N ARG A 221 23.01 -1.09 -1.79
CA ARG A 221 23.97 -2.07 -2.31
C ARG A 221 24.21 -1.94 -3.81
N ASN A 222 23.19 -1.59 -4.57
CA ASN A 222 23.29 -1.41 -6.02
C ASN A 222 23.57 0.04 -6.43
N HIS A 223 23.86 0.93 -5.45
CA HIS A 223 24.10 2.36 -5.65
C HIS A 223 23.02 3.03 -6.51
N ILE A 224 21.76 2.75 -6.21
CA ILE A 224 20.62 3.24 -6.99
C ILE A 224 20.37 4.71 -6.67
N GLU A 225 20.32 5.53 -7.70
CA GLU A 225 19.99 6.96 -7.63
C GLU A 225 18.75 7.26 -8.48
N SER A 226 17.85 8.09 -7.95
CA SER A 226 16.56 8.41 -8.55
C SER A 226 16.12 9.81 -8.09
N GLY A 227 15.58 10.60 -9.01
CA GLY A 227 15.03 11.90 -8.69
C GLY A 227 13.73 11.79 -7.89
N THR A 228 13.39 12.88 -7.20
CA THR A 228 12.13 12.93 -6.45
C THR A 228 10.96 13.17 -7.39
N ASP A 229 10.00 12.26 -7.38
CA ASP A 229 8.72 12.46 -8.04
C ASP A 229 7.84 13.37 -7.17
N MET A 230 7.72 14.63 -7.59
CA MET A 230 6.92 15.64 -6.90
C MET A 230 5.41 15.40 -7.02
N ILE A 231 4.93 14.69 -8.05
CA ILE A 231 3.51 14.37 -8.18
C ILE A 231 3.11 13.42 -7.06
N ALA A 232 3.92 12.39 -6.79
CA ALA A 232 3.71 11.50 -5.64
C ALA A 232 3.70 12.28 -4.31
N VAL A 233 4.59 13.27 -4.15
CA VAL A 233 4.62 14.14 -2.97
C VAL A 233 3.33 14.93 -2.82
N TYR A 234 2.85 15.59 -3.89
CA TYR A 234 1.62 16.37 -3.84
C TYR A 234 0.39 15.50 -3.57
N LEU A 235 0.33 14.31 -4.18
CA LEU A 235 -0.75 13.35 -3.92
C LEU A 235 -0.73 12.85 -2.47
N PHE A 236 0.44 12.59 -1.90
CA PHE A 236 0.57 12.22 -0.50
C PHE A 236 0.15 13.36 0.45
N ILE A 237 0.55 14.60 0.16
CA ILE A 237 0.10 15.77 0.93
C ILE A 237 -1.42 15.93 0.82
N ALA A 238 -1.99 15.76 -0.36
CA ALA A 238 -3.43 15.80 -0.56
C ALA A 238 -4.14 14.68 0.24
N GLN A 239 -3.58 13.48 0.28
CA GLN A 239 -4.05 12.38 1.12
C GLN A 239 -4.05 12.76 2.60
N VAL A 240 -2.92 13.25 3.14
CA VAL A 240 -2.83 13.66 4.55
C VAL A 240 -3.78 14.84 4.84
N GLY A 241 -3.86 15.81 3.93
CA GLY A 241 -4.79 16.94 4.03
C GLY A 241 -6.23 16.47 4.09
N ALA A 242 -6.64 15.53 3.23
CA ALA A 242 -7.99 14.98 3.22
C ALA A 242 -8.35 14.22 4.51
N MET A 243 -7.36 13.67 5.24
CA MET A 243 -7.58 13.10 6.57
C MET A 243 -7.86 14.18 7.65
N LEU A 244 -7.32 15.38 7.47
CA LEU A 244 -7.34 16.46 8.47
C LEU A 244 -8.44 17.51 8.22
N VAL A 245 -8.94 17.63 6.99
CA VAL A 245 -9.97 18.61 6.65
C VAL A 245 -11.30 18.23 7.31
N PRO A 246 -11.88 19.10 8.17
CA PRO A 246 -13.17 18.86 8.77
C PRO A 246 -14.27 18.77 7.70
N ASN A 247 -15.35 18.02 7.99
CA ASN A 247 -16.48 17.63 7.13
C ASN A 247 -17.30 18.80 6.50
N LEU A 248 -16.65 19.72 5.79
CA LEU A 248 -17.24 20.95 5.23
C LEU A 248 -17.93 20.75 3.87
N GLY A 249 -18.01 19.51 3.38
CA GLY A 249 -18.61 19.21 2.08
C GLY A 249 -18.95 17.73 1.86
N CYS A 250 -19.16 16.96 2.94
CA CYS A 250 -19.54 15.55 2.77
C CYS A 250 -20.84 15.45 1.96
N PHE A 251 -20.96 14.40 1.14
CA PHE A 251 -22.19 14.11 0.43
C PHE A 251 -23.32 14.02 1.47
N LYS A 252 -24.30 14.94 1.40
CA LYS A 252 -25.51 14.86 2.21
C LYS A 252 -26.33 13.68 1.69
N GLY A 253 -26.11 12.51 2.28
CA GLY A 253 -26.90 11.31 2.08
C GLY A 253 -26.91 10.52 3.37
N ARG A 254 -28.00 10.62 4.13
CA ARG A 254 -28.31 9.67 5.21
C ARG A 254 -28.95 8.45 4.54
N ARG A 255 -28.33 7.28 4.75
CA ARG A 255 -28.79 5.92 4.39
C ARG A 255 -28.90 5.63 2.89
#